data_AF-A0A8D8B3H2-F1
#
_entry.id   AF-A0A8D8B3H2-F1
#
_cell.length_a   1.000
_cell.length_b   1.000
_cell.length_c   1.000
_cell.angle_alpha   90.00
_cell.angle_beta   90.00
_cell.angle_gamma   90.00
#
_symmetry.space_group_name_H-M   'P 1'
#
loop_
_entity.id
_entity.type
_entity.pdbx_description
1 polymer ?
#
loop_
_entity_poly.entity_id
_entity_poly.type
_entity_poly.pdbx_seq_one_letter_code
_entity_poly.pdbx_strand_id
1 'polypeptide(L)'
;MVTLEDKSIELLDVDPQETEEYEAAVVVLDSQRKGKRAVVKTSTRQTHFLPVIGLVDLEKLKTGDLVGGVNKDLYLILETLPDEYNARVKAMEVDERTTEQYKDIGWTSKSRNRLRPSCCR
;
A
#
# COMPACT_ATOMS: atom_id res chain seq x y z
N MET A 1 17.90 3.78 -15.26
CA MET A 1 17.74 2.36 -14.83
C MET A 1 16.69 2.33 -13.73
N VAL A 2 15.49 1.81 -13.97
CA VAL A 2 14.41 1.76 -12.96
C VAL A 2 14.71 0.61 -11.98
N THR A 3 14.60 0.82 -10.66
CA THR A 3 14.52 -0.34 -9.75
C THR A 3 13.07 -0.77 -9.57
N LEU A 4 12.83 -2.05 -9.82
CA LEU A 4 11.67 -2.79 -9.34
C LEU A 4 12.00 -3.26 -7.93
N GLU A 5 11.74 -2.40 -6.95
CA GLU A 5 11.87 -2.72 -5.53
C GLU A 5 10.61 -2.23 -4.85
N ASP A 6 10.09 -3.01 -3.90
CA ASP A 6 8.93 -2.60 -3.12
C ASP A 6 9.32 -1.43 -2.22
N LYS A 7 8.69 -0.29 -2.47
CA LYS A 7 8.89 0.94 -1.70
C LYS A 7 7.54 1.39 -1.17
N SER A 8 7.44 1.61 0.13
CA SER A 8 6.21 2.12 0.73
C SER A 8 6.21 3.64 0.76
N ILE A 9 5.05 4.25 0.49
CA ILE A 9 4.86 5.70 0.50
C ILE A 9 4.18 6.15 1.79
N GLU A 10 4.64 7.27 2.33
CA GLU A 10 3.91 8.07 3.31
C GLU A 10 3.66 9.47 2.73
N LEU A 11 2.40 9.89 2.72
CA LEU A 11 2.01 11.23 2.25
C LEU A 11 2.10 12.22 3.40
N LEU A 12 2.70 13.38 3.14
CA LEU A 12 2.82 14.48 4.07
C LEU A 12 2.22 15.75 3.45
N ASP A 13 1.19 16.29 4.09
CA ASP A 13 0.62 17.58 3.76
C ASP A 13 1.32 18.65 4.61
N VAL A 14 2.00 19.59 3.95
CA VAL A 14 2.67 20.71 4.64
C VAL A 14 1.91 21.99 4.35
N ASP A 15 1.14 22.43 5.34
CA ASP A 15 0.53 23.76 5.35
C ASP A 15 1.54 24.80 5.83
N PRO A 16 1.77 25.90 5.08
CA PRO A 16 2.79 26.90 5.43
C PRO A 16 2.42 27.80 6.62
N GLN A 17 1.35 27.49 7.37
CA GLN A 17 0.83 28.38 8.44
C GLN A 17 1.39 28.08 9.85
N GLU A 18 2.27 27.09 10.04
CA GLU A 18 2.82 26.77 11.38
C GLU A 18 4.35 26.90 11.53
N THR A 19 5.07 27.51 10.58
CA THR A 19 6.56 27.61 10.65
C THR A 19 7.09 29.04 10.81
N GLU A 20 6.28 30.01 11.18
CA GLU A 20 6.71 31.42 11.25
C GLU A 20 7.56 31.81 12.48
N GLU A 21 7.84 30.92 13.42
CA GLU A 21 8.78 31.22 14.51
C GLU A 21 9.83 30.13 14.62
N TYR A 22 10.98 30.30 13.95
CA TYR A 22 12.32 30.14 14.51
C TYR A 22 13.34 30.47 13.40
N GLU A 23 14.07 31.57 13.59
CA GLU A 23 15.20 31.96 12.78
C GLU A 23 16.29 30.88 12.71
N ALA A 24 16.52 30.33 11.53
CA ALA A 24 17.84 29.91 11.07
C ALA A 24 17.83 29.87 9.54
N ALA A 25 18.67 30.71 8.94
CA ALA A 25 18.79 30.93 7.51
C ALA A 25 19.21 29.67 6.74
N VAL A 26 18.23 28.87 6.29
CA VAL A 26 18.24 28.18 4.99
C VAL A 26 16.79 28.18 4.51
N VAL A 27 16.43 29.14 3.66
CA VAL A 27 15.15 29.07 2.93
C VAL A 27 15.24 27.89 1.97
N VAL A 28 14.78 26.73 2.42
CA VAL A 28 14.52 25.60 1.54
C VAL A 28 13.32 26.01 0.69
N LEU A 29 13.55 26.25 -0.60
CA LEU A 29 12.50 26.61 -1.58
C LEU A 29 11.33 25.60 -1.58
N ASP A 30 11.56 24.39 -1.07
CA ASP A 30 10.54 23.35 -0.88
C ASP A 30 9.51 23.70 0.21
N SER A 31 9.87 24.46 1.25
CA SER A 31 8.96 24.83 2.34
C SER A 31 7.86 25.80 1.90
N GLN A 32 8.11 26.61 0.86
CA GLN A 32 7.17 27.60 0.35
C GLN A 32 6.14 27.01 -0.64
N ARG A 33 6.38 25.81 -1.18
CA ARG A 33 5.45 25.16 -2.10
C ARG A 33 4.38 24.43 -1.29
N LYS A 34 3.16 24.96 -1.34
CA LYS A 34 1.93 24.27 -0.91
C LYS A 34 1.74 23.05 -1.80
N GLY A 35 1.68 21.87 -1.21
CA GLY A 35 1.48 20.64 -1.96
C GLY A 35 1.75 19.40 -1.13
N LYS A 36 1.13 18.29 -1.54
CA LYS A 36 1.37 16.99 -0.95
C LYS A 36 2.80 16.56 -1.28
N ARG A 37 3.55 16.14 -0.27
CA ARG A 37 4.91 15.60 -0.40
C ARG A 37 4.85 14.11 -0.08
N ALA A 38 5.80 13.35 -0.60
CA ALA A 38 5.88 11.93 -0.33
C ALA A 38 7.21 11.60 0.35
N VAL A 39 7.14 10.74 1.35
CA VAL A 39 8.31 10.05 1.90
C VAL A 39 8.28 8.64 1.35
N VAL A 40 9.37 8.22 0.72
CA VAL A 40 9.51 6.88 0.15
C VAL A 40 10.47 6.09 1.02
N LYS A 41 9.99 4.99 1.58
CA LYS A 41 10.81 4.00 2.30
C LYS A 41 11.23 2.92 1.34
N THR A 42 12.53 2.80 1.11
CA THR A 42 13.06 1.73 0.26
C THR A 42 13.17 0.42 1.01
N SER A 43 13.14 -0.70 0.28
CA SER A 43 13.47 -2.03 0.80
C SER A 43 14.83 -2.09 1.49
N THR A 44 15.78 -1.24 1.07
CA THR A 44 17.09 -1.03 1.71
C THR A 44 17.04 -0.22 3.00
N ARG A 45 15.84 0.05 3.55
CA ARG A 45 15.58 0.84 4.76
C ARG A 45 16.10 2.28 4.69
N GLN A 46 16.24 2.82 3.49
CA GLN A 46 16.57 4.23 3.29
C GLN A 46 15.26 5.01 3.12
N THR A 47 15.18 6.17 3.76
CA THR A 47 14.04 7.08 3.65
C THR A 47 14.45 8.26 2.78
N HIS A 48 13.77 8.44 1.66
CA HIS A 48 13.98 9.56 0.74
C HIS A 48 12.77 10.47 0.75
N PHE A 49 13.02 11.78 0.79
CA PHE A 49 11.97 12.80 0.75
C PHE A 49 11.78 13.30 -0.67
N LEU A 50 10.55 13.23 -1.18
CA LEU A 50 10.17 13.68 -2.52
C LEU A 50 9.28 14.92 -2.39
N PRO A 51 9.78 16.12 -2.75
CA PRO A 51 8.96 17.34 -2.78
C PRO A 51 7.98 17.35 -3.96
N VAL A 52 8.24 16.55 -5.01
CA VAL A 52 7.38 16.43 -6.19
C VAL A 52 7.03 14.96 -6.38
N ILE A 53 5.73 14.68 -6.35
CA ILE A 53 5.18 13.36 -6.65
C ILE A 53 5.14 13.20 -8.18
N GLY A 54 5.54 12.03 -8.68
CA GLY A 54 5.83 11.79 -10.09
C GLY A 54 4.59 11.72 -10.99
N LEU A 55 4.48 10.66 -11.80
CA LEU A 55 3.43 10.52 -12.82
C LEU A 55 2.09 9.99 -12.27
N VAL A 56 2.03 9.64 -10.99
CA VAL A 56 0.84 9.05 -10.35
C VAL A 56 0.04 10.13 -9.62
N ASP A 57 -1.29 10.07 -9.77
CA ASP A 57 -2.21 11.02 -9.15
C ASP A 57 -2.22 10.91 -7.61
N LEU A 58 -2.20 12.07 -6.95
CA LEU A 58 -2.24 12.23 -5.49
C LEU A 58 -3.50 11.70 -4.82
N GLU A 59 -4.58 11.53 -5.56
CA GLU A 59 -5.86 11.04 -5.04
C GLU A 59 -5.93 9.52 -4.99
N LYS A 60 -5.12 8.85 -5.82
CA LYS A 60 -5.07 7.38 -5.89
C LYS A 60 -4.08 6.83 -4.87
N LEU A 61 -3.04 7.58 -4.57
CA LEU A 61 -2.02 7.21 -3.60
C LEU A 61 -2.58 7.28 -2.19
N LYS A 62 -2.35 6.22 -1.43
CA LYS A 62 -2.64 6.14 0.00
C LYS A 62 -1.36 5.83 0.76
N THR A 63 -1.32 6.22 2.03
CA THR A 63 -0.23 5.85 2.92
C THR A 63 -0.15 4.33 3.04
N GLY A 64 1.04 3.77 2.81
CA GLY A 64 1.30 2.34 2.84
C GLY A 64 1.20 1.63 1.49
N ASP A 65 0.83 2.33 0.42
CA ASP A 65 0.79 1.77 -0.93
C ASP A 65 2.21 1.41 -1.42
N LEU A 66 2.29 0.35 -2.22
CA LEU A 66 3.54 -0.17 -2.77
C LEU A 66 3.80 0.45 -4.15
N VAL A 67 5.00 1.01 -4.32
CA VAL A 67 5.44 1.56 -5.59
C VAL A 67 6.42 0.61 -6.24
N GLY A 68 6.11 0.16 -7.45
CA GLY A 68 6.98 -0.74 -8.21
C GLY A 68 8.06 -0.08 -9.02
N GLY A 69 7.93 1.22 -9.29
CA GLY A 69 8.90 1.93 -10.12
C GLY A 69 9.33 3.23 -9.49
N VAL A 70 10.57 3.29 -9.01
CA VAL A 70 11.21 4.56 -8.65
C VAL A 70 12.50 4.70 -9.43
N ASN A 71 12.71 5.88 -10.04
CA ASN A 71 13.95 6.18 -10.72
C ASN A 71 15.11 6.30 -9.70
N LYS A 72 16.25 5.65 -9.95
CA LYS A 72 17.39 5.64 -9.01
C LYS A 72 18.05 7.00 -8.81
N ASP A 73 18.05 7.83 -9.85
CA ASP A 73 18.79 9.10 -9.83
C ASP A 73 17.92 10.26 -9.30
N LEU A 74 16.62 10.22 -9.60
CA LEU A 74 15.68 11.30 -9.32
C LEU A 74 14.61 10.94 -8.28
N TYR A 75 14.56 9.68 -7.85
CA TYR A 75 13.56 9.15 -6.93
C TYR A 75 12.11 9.48 -7.29
N LEU A 76 11.78 9.61 -8.57
CA LEU A 76 10.41 9.85 -9.02
C LEU A 76 9.60 8.55 -9.07
N ILE A 77 8.36 8.60 -8.56
CA ILE A 77 7.37 7.53 -8.63
C ILE A 77 6.83 7.43 -10.06
N LEU A 78 6.98 6.25 -10.67
CA LEU A 78 6.57 5.97 -12.04
C LEU A 78 5.28 5.15 -12.09
N GLU A 79 5.18 4.12 -11.24
CA GLU A 79 4.07 3.16 -11.26
C GLU A 79 3.81 2.57 -9.87
N THR A 80 2.54 2.47 -9.51
CA THR A 80 2.04 1.79 -8.31
C THR A 80 1.86 0.30 -8.59
N LEU A 81 2.37 -0.56 -7.71
CA LEU A 81 2.10 -1.99 -7.76
C LEU A 81 0.83 -2.30 -6.97
N PRO A 82 0.06 -3.33 -7.37
CA PRO A 82 -0.98 -3.86 -6.52
C PRO A 82 -0.40 -4.43 -5.22
N ASP A 83 -1.19 -4.38 -4.14
CA ASP A 83 -0.81 -4.95 -2.86
C ASP A 83 -0.40 -6.43 -3.00
N GLU A 84 0.84 -6.73 -2.62
CA GLU A 84 1.35 -8.10 -2.68
C GLU A 84 0.99 -8.84 -1.38
N TYR A 85 0.14 -9.87 -1.51
CA TYR A 85 -0.16 -10.77 -0.39
C TYR A 85 0.95 -11.80 -0.20
N ASN A 86 1.16 -12.20 1.05
CA ASN A 86 2.13 -13.25 1.39
C ASN A 86 1.83 -14.52 0.57
N ALA A 87 2.87 -15.13 0.00
CA ALA A 87 2.76 -16.36 -0.78
C ALA A 87 1.99 -17.48 -0.04
N ARG A 88 2.04 -17.52 1.29
CA ARG A 88 1.26 -18.46 2.10
C ARG A 88 -0.25 -18.22 2.06
N VAL A 89 -0.67 -16.95 2.02
CA VAL A 89 -2.08 -16.57 1.89
C VAL A 89 -2.55 -16.87 0.46
N LYS A 90 -1.71 -16.57 -0.53
CA LYS A 90 -1.99 -16.91 -1.93
C LYS A 90 -2.12 -18.42 -2.14
N ALA A 91 -1.33 -19.23 -1.42
CA ALA A 91 -1.45 -20.68 -1.43
C ALA A 91 -2.64 -21.25 -0.64
N MET A 92 -3.32 -20.41 0.15
CA MET A 92 -4.58 -20.76 0.84
C MET A 92 -5.82 -20.30 0.06
N GLU A 93 -5.63 -19.74 -1.14
CA GLU A 93 -6.73 -19.40 -2.03
C GLU A 93 -7.44 -20.68 -2.49
N VAL A 94 -8.77 -20.71 -2.40
CA VAL A 94 -9.55 -21.89 -2.77
C VAL A 94 -9.74 -21.86 -4.28
N ASP A 95 -8.89 -22.59 -5.00
CA ASP A 95 -8.94 -22.67 -6.46
C ASP A 95 -10.17 -23.45 -6.94
N GLU A 96 -10.49 -24.57 -6.29
CA GLU A 96 -11.61 -25.44 -6.67
C GLU A 96 -12.51 -25.74 -5.48
N ARG A 97 -13.82 -25.58 -5.68
CA ARG A 97 -14.81 -26.08 -4.73
C ARG A 97 -14.93 -27.59 -4.87
N THR A 98 -14.86 -28.31 -3.76
CA THR A 98 -15.04 -29.77 -3.75
C THR A 98 -16.43 -30.14 -4.31
N THR A 99 -16.49 -31.20 -5.12
CA THR A 99 -17.72 -31.66 -5.78
C THR A 99 -18.53 -32.62 -4.92
N GLU A 100 -18.13 -32.87 -3.67
CA GLU A 100 -18.79 -33.81 -2.78
C GLU A 100 -20.20 -33.35 -2.43
N GLN A 101 -21.18 -34.17 -2.77
CA GLN A 101 -22.56 -33.89 -2.41
C GLN A 101 -22.78 -34.21 -0.94
N TYR A 102 -23.60 -33.39 -0.31
CA TYR A 102 -23.88 -33.49 1.11
C TYR A 102 -24.60 -34.77 1.58
N LYS A 103 -24.98 -35.63 0.63
CA LYS A 103 -25.55 -36.96 0.88
C LYS A 103 -24.46 -38.01 1.13
N ASP A 104 -23.25 -37.79 0.63
CA ASP A 104 -22.11 -38.72 0.73
C ASP A 104 -21.27 -38.47 1.98
N ILE A 105 -21.43 -37.28 2.58
CA ILE A 105 -20.83 -36.93 3.87
C ILE A 105 -21.71 -37.54 4.96
N GLY A 106 -21.21 -38.58 5.64
CA GLY A 106 -21.87 -39.34 6.74
C GLY A 106 -22.14 -38.52 8.03
N TRP A 107 -22.52 -37.27 7.88
CA TRP A 107 -22.71 -36.28 8.94
C TRP A 107 -24.10 -36.40 9.56
N THR A 108 -24.18 -36.35 10.89
CA THR A 108 -25.46 -36.38 11.61
C THR A 108 -26.33 -35.18 11.25
N SER A 109 -27.62 -35.42 10.95
CA SER A 109 -28.59 -34.38 10.53
C SER A 109 -28.75 -33.22 11.50
N LYS A 110 -28.49 -33.43 12.81
CA LYS A 110 -28.52 -32.39 13.84
C LYS A 110 -27.36 -31.39 13.72
N SER A 111 -26.14 -31.88 13.54
CA SER A 111 -24.93 -31.05 13.40
C SER A 111 -24.97 -30.27 12.08
N ARG A 112 -25.56 -30.87 11.05
CA ARG A 112 -25.90 -30.28 9.76
C ARG A 112 -26.81 -29.05 9.87
N ASN A 113 -27.89 -29.16 10.62
CA ASN A 113 -28.88 -28.08 10.77
C ASN A 113 -28.33 -26.90 11.60
N ARG A 114 -27.29 -27.13 12.42
CA ARG A 114 -26.61 -26.07 13.18
C ARG A 114 -25.61 -25.28 12.34
N LEU A 115 -24.85 -25.94 11.46
CA LEU A 115 -23.77 -25.32 10.69
C LEU A 115 -24.24 -24.53 9.47
N ARG A 116 -25.30 -24.97 8.78
CA ARG A 116 -25.86 -24.26 7.62
C ARG A 116 -26.25 -22.80 7.90
N PRO A 117 -27.03 -22.49 8.95
CA PRO A 117 -27.45 -21.11 9.22
C PRO A 117 -26.34 -20.22 9.80
N SER A 118 -25.28 -20.80 10.39
CA SER A 118 -24.17 -20.03 10.97
C SER A 118 -23.09 -19.64 9.96
N CYS A 119 -22.91 -20.43 8.91
CA CYS A 119 -21.82 -20.23 7.93
C CYS A 119 -22.30 -19.55 6.63
N CYS A 120 -23.57 -19.69 6.26
CA CYS A 120 -24.14 -19.11 5.03
C CYS A 120 -24.85 -17.77 5.28
N ARG A 121 -24.42 -16.98 6.27
CA ARG A 121 -25.02 -15.68 6.58
C ARG A 121 -24.27 -14.54 5.93
#